data_AF-A0A529LSD8-F1
#
_entry.id   AF-A0A529LSD8-F1
#
_cell.length_a   1.000
_cell.length_b   1.000
_cell.length_c   1.000
_cell.angle_alpha   90.00
_cell.angle_beta   90.00
_cell.angle_gamma   90.00
#
_symmetry.space_group_name_H-M   'P 1'
#
loop_
_entity.id
_entity.type
_entity.pdbx_description
1 polymer ?
#
loop_
_entity_poly.entity_id
_entity_poly.type
_entity_poly.pdbx_seq_one_letter_code
_entity_poly.pdbx_strand_id
1 'polypeptide(L)'
;RVLLVDEIDRSDHEFEALLLEFLSDFQISIPERGTIRAATQPIVILTSNRTRELAEALRRRCVYHWIGYPDARREAEIIMLRSGDVAEATARAVANAVQ
;
A
#
# COMPACT_ATOMS: atom_id res chain seq x y z
N ARG A 1 -1.51 6.45 15.57
CA ARG A 1 -2.47 5.73 14.69
C ARG A 1 -1.92 5.80 13.28
N VAL A 2 -1.97 4.72 12.50
CA VAL A 2 -1.45 4.67 11.12
C VAL A 2 -2.63 4.54 10.17
N LEU A 3 -2.61 5.28 9.06
CA LEU A 3 -3.48 5.09 7.90
C LEU A 3 -2.62 4.57 6.75
N LEU A 4 -2.89 3.36 6.28
CA LEU A 4 -2.27 2.79 5.09
C LEU A 4 -3.27 2.89 3.93
N VAL A 5 -2.86 3.56 2.86
CA VAL A 5 -3.57 3.58 1.59
C VAL A 5 -2.74 2.77 0.61
N ASP A 6 -3.29 1.64 0.20
CA ASP A 6 -2.58 0.69 -0.65
C ASP A 6 -2.82 0.99 -2.14
N GLU A 7 -1.79 0.77 -2.97
CA GLU A 7 -1.84 0.86 -4.43
C GLU A 7 -2.49 2.14 -4.98
N ILE A 8 -2.05 3.31 -4.48
CA ILE A 8 -2.65 4.61 -4.85
C ILE A 8 -2.61 4.88 -6.37
N ASP A 9 -1.70 4.26 -7.11
CA ASP A 9 -1.62 4.36 -8.56
C ASP A 9 -2.82 3.74 -9.30
N ARG A 10 -3.62 2.91 -8.63
CA ARG A 10 -4.87 2.35 -9.16
C ARG A 10 -6.08 3.26 -8.97
N SER A 11 -5.97 4.32 -8.18
CA SER A 11 -7.07 5.26 -7.97
C SER A 11 -7.24 6.20 -9.16
N ASP A 12 -8.44 6.77 -9.29
CA ASP A 12 -8.69 7.87 -10.20
C ASP A 12 -8.16 9.22 -9.66
N HIS A 13 -8.28 10.26 -10.48
CA HIS A 13 -7.84 11.61 -10.13
C HIS A 13 -8.71 12.29 -9.07
N GLU A 14 -9.99 11.93 -8.98
CA GLU A 14 -10.91 12.49 -7.99
C GLU A 14 -10.50 12.04 -6.58
N PHE A 15 -10.13 10.78 -6.44
CA PHE A 15 -9.58 10.24 -5.21
C PHE A 15 -8.24 10.89 -4.83
N GLU A 16 -7.34 11.12 -5.79
CA GLU A 16 -6.09 11.85 -5.51
C GLU A 16 -6.36 13.27 -5.00
N ALA A 17 -7.35 13.97 -5.57
CA ALA A 17 -7.75 15.30 -5.11
C ALA A 17 -8.34 15.27 -3.70
N LEU A 18 -9.20 14.29 -3.39
CA LEU A 18 -9.73 14.06 -2.06
C LEU A 18 -8.61 13.78 -1.04
N LEU A 19 -7.64 12.96 -1.43
CA LEU A 19 -6.49 12.64 -0.58
C LEU A 19 -5.64 13.88 -0.31
N LEU A 20 -5.49 14.77 -1.29
CA LEU A 20 -4.82 16.07 -1.10
C LEU A 20 -5.56 16.96 -0.10
N GLU A 21 -6.90 17.04 -0.17
CA GLU A 21 -7.69 17.77 0.83
C GLU A 21 -7.46 17.16 2.22
N PHE A 22 -7.56 15.84 2.33
CA PHE A 22 -7.35 15.13 3.59
C PHE A 22 -5.94 15.36 4.16
N LEU A 23 -4.89 15.27 3.35
CA LEU A 23 -3.52 15.45 3.81
C LEU A 23 -3.20 16.89 4.24
N SER A 24 -4.02 17.87 3.83
CA SER A 24 -3.89 19.26 4.29
C SER A 24 -4.41 19.42 5.71
N ASP A 25 -5.68 19.08 5.92
CA ASP A 25 -6.42 19.50 7.12
C ASP A 25 -6.85 18.33 8.00
N PHE A 26 -6.50 17.10 7.61
CA PHE A 26 -6.91 15.85 8.23
C PHE A 26 -8.42 15.79 8.46
N GLN A 27 -9.17 16.20 7.44
CA GLN A 27 -10.63 16.16 7.39
C GLN A 27 -11.09 15.69 6.01
N ILE A 28 -12.32 15.19 5.94
CA ILE A 28 -12.99 14.84 4.69
C ILE A 28 -14.37 15.47 4.70
N SER A 29 -14.72 16.18 3.62
CA SER A 29 -16.05 16.75 3.42
C SER A 29 -16.93 15.75 2.65
N ILE A 30 -18.02 15.29 3.28
CA ILE A 30 -18.98 14.37 2.67
C ILE A 30 -20.30 15.13 2.48
N PRO A 31 -20.84 15.24 1.26
CA PRO A 31 -22.02 16.08 1.00
C PRO A 31 -23.21 15.79 1.93
N GLU A 32 -23.52 14.53 2.16
CA GLU A 32 -24.67 14.09 2.96
C GLU A 32 -24.39 14.03 4.46
N ARG A 33 -23.12 14.14 4.88
CA ARG A 33 -22.70 13.96 6.28
C ARG A 33 -21.94 15.13 6.88
N GLY A 34 -21.67 16.16 6.09
CA GLY A 34 -20.81 17.28 6.47
C GLY A 34 -19.33 16.89 6.56
N THR A 35 -18.54 17.77 7.18
CA THR A 35 -17.10 17.58 7.32
C THR A 35 -16.75 16.72 8.53
N ILE A 36 -16.04 15.63 8.29
CA ILE A 36 -15.53 14.71 9.32
C ILE A 36 -14.05 15.00 9.54
N ARG A 37 -13.68 15.38 10.76
CA ARG A 37 -12.27 15.61 11.15
C ARG A 37 -11.68 14.40 11.85
N ALA A 38 -10.43 14.08 11.55
CA ALA A 38 -9.69 13.05 12.27
C ALA A 38 -9.52 13.45 13.75
N ALA A 39 -9.92 12.58 14.68
CA ALA A 39 -9.77 12.83 16.12
C ALA A 39 -8.30 12.93 16.57
N THR A 40 -7.37 12.38 15.78
CA THR A 40 -5.93 12.48 15.98
C THR A 40 -5.27 12.41 14.62
N GLN A 41 -4.24 13.23 14.39
CA GLN A 41 -3.47 13.21 13.14
C GLN A 41 -2.72 11.87 13.01
N PRO A 42 -3.04 11.03 12.01
CA PRO A 42 -2.35 9.77 11.80
C PRO A 42 -1.04 9.97 11.05
N ILE A 43 -0.13 9.00 11.19
CA ILE A 43 0.93 8.80 10.21
C ILE A 43 0.29 8.17 8.98
N VAL A 44 0.45 8.79 7.81
CA VAL A 44 -0.13 8.30 6.56
C VAL A 44 0.96 7.65 5.72
N ILE A 45 0.73 6.40 5.32
CA ILE A 45 1.60 5.65 4.41
C ILE A 45 0.82 5.41 3.13
N LEU A 46 1.40 5.83 2.01
CA LEU A 46 0.87 5.55 0.68
C LEU A 46 1.82 4.55 0.01
N THR A 47 1.28 3.45 -0.52
CA THR A 47 2.06 2.50 -1.32
C THR A 47 1.66 2.64 -2.78
N SER A 48 2.59 2.33 -3.68
CA SER A 48 2.33 2.33 -5.10
C SER A 48 3.22 1.33 -5.81
N ASN A 49 2.65 0.63 -6.78
CA ASN A 49 3.40 -0.24 -7.68
C ASN A 49 3.95 0.52 -8.90
N ARG A 50 3.75 1.84 -8.95
CA ARG A 50 4.14 2.74 -10.04
C ARG A 50 3.63 2.28 -11.42
N THR A 51 2.47 1.64 -11.46
CA THR A 51 1.78 1.36 -12.73
C THR A 51 1.34 2.63 -13.45
N ARG A 52 1.11 3.71 -12.68
CA ARG A 52 0.87 5.07 -13.14
C ARG A 52 1.67 6.05 -12.27
N GLU A 53 2.07 7.17 -12.85
CA GLU A 53 2.64 8.27 -12.06
C GLU A 53 1.56 8.96 -11.22
N LEU A 54 1.88 9.18 -9.94
CA LEU A 54 1.07 9.98 -9.03
C LEU A 54 1.15 11.46 -9.39
N ALA A 55 0.07 12.20 -9.15
CA ALA A 55 0.03 13.63 -9.36
C ALA A 55 1.18 14.32 -8.61
N GLU A 56 1.79 15.31 -9.26
CA GLU A 56 2.93 16.03 -8.71
C GLU A 56 2.62 16.66 -7.34
N ALA A 57 1.38 17.12 -7.14
CA ALA A 57 0.91 17.68 -5.88
C ALA A 57 0.98 16.67 -4.72
N LEU A 58 0.63 15.40 -4.95
CA LEU A 58 0.76 14.35 -3.92
C LEU A 58 2.22 14.05 -3.64
N ARG A 59 3.03 13.88 -4.69
CA ARG A 59 4.47 13.61 -4.55
C ARG A 59 5.19 14.69 -3.72
N ARG A 60 4.85 15.97 -3.91
CA ARG A 60 5.44 17.10 -3.17
C ARG A 60 5.05 17.13 -1.69
N ARG A 61 4.03 16.38 -1.27
CA ARG A 61 3.58 16.28 0.13
C ARG A 61 4.03 14.99 0.83
N CYS A 62 4.80 14.15 0.15
CA CYS A 62 5.23 12.87 0.68
C CYS A 62 6.76 12.76 0.71
N VAL A 63 7.27 12.08 1.73
CA VAL A 63 8.64 11.55 1.70
C VAL A 63 8.63 10.29 0.83
N TYR A 64 9.43 10.28 -0.23
CA TYR A 64 9.47 9.16 -1.16
C TYR A 64 10.53 8.14 -0.73
N HIS A 65 10.10 6.88 -0.55
CA HIS A 65 11.00 5.76 -0.30
C HIS A 65 10.81 4.69 -1.37
N TRP A 66 11.91 4.37 -2.07
CA TRP A 66 11.92 3.32 -3.08
C TRP A 66 12.29 1.99 -2.45
N ILE A 67 11.42 0.99 -2.61
CA ILE A 67 11.67 -0.38 -2.17
C ILE A 67 12.02 -1.19 -3.41
N GLY A 68 13.30 -1.54 -3.54
CA GLY A 68 13.77 -2.45 -4.58
C GLY A 68 13.53 -3.91 -4.22
N TYR A 69 13.73 -4.80 -5.18
CA TYR A 69 13.79 -6.22 -4.91
C TYR A 69 14.95 -6.54 -3.94
N PRO A 70 14.74 -7.46 -2.98
CA PRO A 70 15.82 -7.91 -2.11
C PRO A 70 16.93 -8.59 -2.92
N ASP A 71 18.15 -8.60 -2.40
CA ASP A 71 19.19 -9.47 -2.94
C ASP A 71 18.85 -10.95 -2.69
N ALA A 72 19.44 -11.86 -3.45
CA ALA A 72 19.13 -13.29 -3.38
C ALA A 72 19.30 -13.90 -1.98
N ARG A 73 20.26 -13.40 -1.19
CA ARG A 73 20.48 -13.87 0.19
C ARG A 73 19.34 -13.41 1.08
N ARG A 74 18.96 -12.13 1.00
CA ARG A 74 17.85 -11.57 1.78
C ARG A 74 16.51 -12.18 1.37
N GLU A 75 16.31 -12.43 0.09
CA GLU A 75 15.13 -13.12 -0.44
C GLU A 75 15.04 -14.55 0.11
N ALA A 76 16.14 -15.30 0.11
CA ALA A 76 16.20 -16.63 0.70
C ALA A 76 15.86 -16.60 2.21
N GLU A 77 16.39 -15.63 2.97
CA GLU A 77 16.04 -15.44 4.39
C GLU A 77 14.54 -15.21 4.57
N ILE A 78 13.93 -14.37 3.74
CA ILE A 78 12.48 -14.07 3.79
C ILE A 78 11.65 -15.33 3.50
N ILE A 79 12.01 -16.10 2.47
CA ILE A 79 11.33 -17.36 2.13
C ILE A 79 11.46 -18.36 3.28
N MET A 80 12.65 -18.47 3.88
CA MET A 80 12.91 -19.43 4.95
C MET A 80 12.07 -19.19 6.20
N LEU A 81 11.67 -17.95 6.49
CA LEU A 81 10.73 -17.62 7.57
C LEU A 81 9.37 -18.32 7.43
N ARG A 82 8.99 -18.73 6.21
CA ARG A 82 7.74 -19.47 5.93
C ARG A 82 7.99 -20.84 5.29
N SER A 83 9.21 -21.38 5.43
CA SER A 83 9.65 -22.60 4.74
C SER A 83 8.76 -23.82 5.00
N GLY A 84 8.22 -23.97 6.21
CA GLY A 84 7.28 -25.05 6.54
C GLY A 84 5.99 -25.00 5.71
N ASP A 85 5.32 -23.85 5.70
CA ASP A 85 4.08 -23.64 4.94
C ASP A 85 4.31 -23.79 3.43
N VAL A 86 5.44 -23.26 2.94
CA VAL A 86 5.82 -23.36 1.52
C VAL A 86 6.08 -24.80 1.13
N ALA A 87 6.84 -25.56 1.93
CA ALA A 87 7.14 -26.97 1.65
C ALA A 87 5.87 -27.84 1.62
N GLU A 88 4.95 -27.64 2.56
CA GLU A 88 3.68 -28.38 2.58
C GLU A 88 2.80 -28.03 1.37
N ALA A 89 2.64 -26.74 1.05
CA ALA A 89 1.85 -26.28 -0.09
C ALA A 89 2.41 -26.82 -1.42
N THR A 90 3.74 -26.78 -1.60
CA THR A 90 4.40 -27.34 -2.79
C THR A 90 4.23 -28.86 -2.88
N ALA A 91 4.40 -29.59 -1.77
CA ALA A 91 4.21 -31.03 -1.75
C ALA A 91 2.77 -31.44 -2.15
N ARG A 92 1.76 -30.72 -1.64
CA ARG A 92 0.35 -30.92 -2.02
C ARG A 92 0.09 -30.62 -3.49
N ALA A 93 0.61 -29.51 -4.00
CA ALA A 93 0.44 -29.14 -5.41
C ALA A 93 1.06 -30.17 -6.36
N VAL A 94 2.26 -30.67 -6.04
CA VAL A 94 2.92 -31.75 -6.80
C VAL A 94 2.07 -33.02 -6.75
N ALA A 95 1.64 -33.47 -5.57
CA ALA A 95 0.82 -34.68 -5.43
C ALA A 95 -0.48 -34.62 -6.24
N ASN A 96 -1.16 -33.47 -6.27
CA ASN A 96 -2.39 -33.26 -7.03
C ASN A 96 -2.17 -33.23 -8.55
N ALA A 97 -1.00 -32.79 -9.02
CA ALA A 97 -0.73 -32.68 -10.46
C ALA A 97 -0.42 -34.02 -11.14
N VAL A 98 -0.13 -35.07 -10.35
CA VAL A 98 0.17 -36.42 -10.86
C VAL A 98 -1.01 -37.40 -10.71
N GLN A 99 -2.14 -36.94 -10.16
CA GLN A 99 -3.41 -37.68 -10.08
C GLN A 99 -4.36 -37.23 -11.18
#